data_AF-A0A2P2KIR1-F1
#
_entry.id   AF-A0A2P2KIR1-F1
#
_cell.length_a   1.000
_cell.length_b   1.000
_cell.length_c   1.000
_cell.angle_alpha   90.00
_cell.angle_beta   90.00
_cell.angle_gamma   90.00
#
_symmetry.space_group_name_H-M   'P 1'
#
loop_
_entity.id
_entity.type
_entity.pdbx_description
1 polymer ?
#
loop_
_entity_poly.entity_id
_entity_poly.type
_entity_poly.pdbx_seq_one_letter_code
_entity_poly.pdbx_strand_id
1 'polypeptide(L)'
;MNSWFWSGVFHSRGVELTEKLCYSSAVALLGFSFILAILRAFNVRDEAARVMVAAPVIAFVTTHIMYLNFFKLDYGLNMKVCLSMGVAQLVIWPSWACSTHHPSRWKLWVVVVGAALAVLLEMYDFPPYWGYVDAHALWHAATVPLAYLWWSFVRDDAEFRTSSLLKKVK
;
A
#
# COMPACT_ATOMS: atom_id res chain seq x y z
N MET A 1 -1.40 -4.65 -9.53
CA MET A 1 -0.80 -5.48 -10.59
C MET A 1 0.47 -4.86 -11.17
N ASN A 2 0.44 -3.61 -11.67
CA ASN A 2 1.62 -2.96 -12.26
C ASN A 2 2.87 -2.90 -11.34
N SER A 3 2.71 -2.64 -10.04
CA SER A 3 3.85 -2.52 -9.10
C SER A 3 4.71 -3.78 -9.03
N TRP A 4 4.11 -4.95 -8.78
CA TRP A 4 4.85 -6.22 -8.72
C TRP A 4 5.37 -6.66 -10.10
N PHE A 5 4.63 -6.35 -11.17
CA PHE A 5 5.09 -6.64 -12.53
C PHE A 5 6.38 -5.87 -12.86
N TRP A 6 6.39 -4.55 -12.68
CA TRP A 6 7.56 -3.73 -12.97
C TRP A 6 8.72 -3.97 -12.01
N SER A 7 8.43 -4.33 -10.76
CA SER A 7 9.43 -4.80 -9.81
C SER A 7 10.12 -6.07 -10.33
N GLY A 8 9.36 -7.10 -10.74
CA GLY A 8 9.92 -8.32 -11.32
C GLY A 8 10.76 -8.06 -12.58
N VAL A 9 10.29 -7.18 -13.48
CA VAL A 9 11.04 -6.81 -14.70
C VAL A 9 12.34 -6.08 -14.35
N PHE A 10 12.30 -5.13 -13.41
CA PHE A 10 13.48 -4.38 -12.97
C PHE A 10 14.53 -5.29 -12.32
N HIS A 11 14.13 -6.18 -11.41
CA HIS A 11 15.06 -7.11 -10.75
C HIS A 11 15.58 -8.21 -11.68
N SER A 12 14.86 -8.51 -12.78
CA SER A 12 15.37 -9.40 -13.83
C SER A 12 16.37 -8.70 -14.74
N ARG A 13 16.12 -7.42 -15.07
CA ARG A 13 17.00 -6.59 -15.89
C ARG A 13 16.83 -5.11 -15.57
N GLY A 14 17.78 -4.60 -14.78
CA GLY A 14 17.83 -3.18 -14.41
C GLY A 14 18.29 -2.32 -15.57
N VAL A 15 17.40 -1.46 -16.06
CA VAL A 15 17.72 -0.34 -16.96
C VAL A 15 16.92 0.88 -16.50
N GLU A 16 17.32 2.07 -16.91
CA GLU A 16 16.70 3.33 -16.46
C GLU A 16 15.17 3.32 -16.60
N LEU A 17 14.66 2.80 -17.72
CA LEU A 17 13.21 2.71 -17.95
C LEU A 17 12.52 1.77 -16.95
N THR A 18 13.09 0.58 -16.68
CA THR A 18 12.47 -0.40 -15.79
C THR A 18 12.54 0.04 -14.34
N GLU A 19 13.61 0.74 -13.95
CA GLU A 19 13.74 1.37 -12.64
C GLU A 19 12.68 2.46 -12.42
N LYS A 20 12.54 3.38 -13.39
CA LYS A 20 11.51 4.43 -13.35
C LYS A 20 10.11 3.85 -13.25
N LEU A 21 9.78 2.82 -14.04
CA LEU A 21 8.47 2.18 -14.02
C LEU A 21 8.23 1.40 -12.73
N CYS A 22 9.25 0.76 -12.16
CA CYS A 22 9.19 0.09 -10.87
C CYS A 22 8.80 1.08 -9.77
N TYR A 23 9.56 2.17 -9.59
CA TYR A 23 9.25 3.16 -8.56
C TYR A 23 7.94 3.90 -8.81
N SER A 24 7.66 4.31 -10.05
CA SER A 24 6.41 5.01 -10.38
C SER A 24 5.18 4.17 -10.05
N SER A 25 5.23 2.87 -10.37
CA SER A 25 4.11 1.97 -10.10
C SER A 25 3.96 1.62 -8.61
N ALA A 26 5.05 1.59 -7.84
CA ALA A 26 5.01 1.46 -6.38
C ALA A 26 4.37 2.70 -5.73
N VAL A 27 4.81 3.91 -6.10
CA VAL A 27 4.24 5.17 -5.60
C VAL A 27 2.75 5.27 -5.94
N ALA A 28 2.37 4.95 -7.18
CA ALA A 28 0.97 4.97 -7.61
C ALA A 28 0.09 4.01 -6.79
N LEU A 29 0.59 2.81 -6.51
CA LEU A 29 -0.14 1.83 -5.70
C LEU A 29 -0.29 2.28 -4.25
N LEU A 30 0.77 2.78 -3.62
CA LEU A 30 0.72 3.29 -2.26
C LEU A 30 -0.22 4.49 -2.14
N GLY A 31 -0.16 5.41 -3.10
CA GLY A 31 -1.06 6.56 -3.17
C GLY A 31 -2.53 6.15 -3.29
N PHE A 32 -2.85 5.24 -4.20
CA PHE A 32 -4.21 4.73 -4.35
C PHE A 32 -4.71 3.98 -3.10
N SER A 33 -3.87 3.12 -2.52
CA SER A 33 -4.18 2.41 -1.27
C SER A 33 -4.41 3.39 -0.11
N PHE A 34 -3.63 4.46 -0.03
CA PHE A 34 -3.78 5.48 1.00
C PHE A 34 -5.11 6.23 0.88
N ILE A 35 -5.54 6.59 -0.33
CA ILE A 35 -6.88 7.16 -0.58
C ILE A 35 -7.95 6.19 -0.06
N LEU A 36 -7.87 4.91 -0.44
CA LEU A 36 -8.85 3.91 0.01
C LEU A 36 -8.86 3.76 1.54
N ALA A 37 -7.70 3.78 2.19
CA ALA A 37 -7.58 3.71 3.64
C ALA A 37 -8.32 4.86 4.31
N ILE A 38 -8.12 6.11 3.85
CA ILE A 38 -8.82 7.29 4.40
C ILE A 38 -10.33 7.16 4.17
N LEU A 39 -10.75 6.96 2.92
CA LEU A 39 -12.18 6.91 2.58
C LEU A 39 -12.91 5.80 3.36
N ARG A 40 -12.27 4.63 3.50
CA ARG A 40 -12.85 3.50 4.21
C ARG A 40 -12.85 3.69 5.73
N ALA A 41 -11.74 4.15 6.31
CA ALA A 41 -11.60 4.28 7.75
C ALA A 41 -12.53 5.35 8.34
N PHE A 42 -12.65 6.49 7.65
CA PHE A 42 -13.53 7.58 8.06
C PHE A 42 -14.96 7.46 7.51
N ASN A 43 -15.27 6.37 6.79
CA ASN A 43 -16.59 6.09 6.20
C ASN A 43 -17.13 7.30 5.39
N VAL A 44 -16.28 7.88 4.54
CA VAL A 44 -16.62 9.04 3.70
C VAL A 44 -17.57 8.60 2.59
N ARG A 45 -18.83 9.07 2.66
CA ARG A 45 -19.90 8.67 1.73
C ARG A 45 -20.24 9.71 0.69
N ASP A 46 -20.13 10.98 1.07
CA ASP A 46 -20.39 12.10 0.17
C ASP A 46 -19.37 12.14 -0.96
N GLU A 47 -19.85 12.30 -2.20
CA GLU A 47 -19.00 12.24 -3.39
C GLU A 47 -18.06 13.45 -3.47
N ALA A 48 -18.51 14.65 -3.07
CA ALA A 48 -17.66 15.82 -3.04
C ALA A 48 -16.53 15.65 -2.01
N ALA A 49 -16.84 15.15 -0.81
CA ALA A 49 -15.84 14.84 0.21
C ALA A 49 -14.83 13.78 -0.26
N ARG A 50 -15.26 12.76 -1.02
CA ARG A 50 -14.34 11.77 -1.62
C ARG A 50 -13.37 12.42 -2.60
N VAL A 51 -13.85 13.32 -3.46
CA VAL A 51 -13.01 14.07 -4.39
C VAL A 51 -12.05 14.98 -3.63
N MET A 52 -12.51 15.67 -2.58
CA MET A 52 -11.66 16.54 -1.75
C MET A 52 -10.52 15.78 -1.06
N VAL A 53 -10.73 14.51 -0.70
CA VAL A 53 -9.67 13.65 -0.14
C VAL A 53 -8.75 13.10 -1.24
N ALA A 54 -9.32 12.62 -2.35
CA ALA A 54 -8.55 11.94 -3.40
C ALA A 54 -7.70 12.90 -4.23
N ALA A 55 -8.23 14.07 -4.60
CA ALA A 55 -7.57 14.99 -5.53
C ALA A 55 -6.19 15.48 -5.02
N PRO A 56 -6.01 15.90 -3.75
CA PRO A 56 -4.70 16.29 -3.24
C PRO A 56 -3.69 15.14 -3.27
N VAL A 57 -4.11 13.92 -2.92
CA VAL A 57 -3.22 12.75 -2.93
C VAL A 57 -2.82 12.37 -4.36
N ILE A 58 -3.77 12.40 -5.30
CA ILE A 58 -3.51 12.16 -6.73
C ILE A 58 -2.54 13.21 -7.27
N ALA A 59 -2.76 14.50 -6.96
CA ALA A 59 -1.88 15.57 -7.39
C ALA A 59 -0.46 15.35 -6.86
N PHE A 60 -0.31 15.10 -5.56
CA PHE A 60 0.98 14.82 -4.94
C PHE A 60 1.70 13.62 -5.58
N VAL A 61 1.01 12.48 -5.70
CA VAL A 61 1.55 11.25 -6.30
C VAL A 61 1.98 11.48 -7.74
N THR A 62 1.16 12.18 -8.53
CA THR A 62 1.46 12.49 -9.93
C THR A 62 2.68 13.38 -10.03
N THR A 63 2.74 14.46 -9.24
CA THR A 63 3.91 15.36 -9.21
C THR A 63 5.17 14.61 -8.80
N HIS A 64 5.10 13.73 -7.81
CA HIS A 64 6.25 12.93 -7.38
C HIS A 64 6.71 11.95 -8.46
N ILE A 65 5.79 11.26 -9.14
CA ILE A 65 6.09 10.38 -10.28
C ILE A 65 6.75 11.19 -11.41
N MET A 66 6.22 12.37 -11.74
CA MET A 66 6.80 13.25 -12.76
C MET A 66 8.22 13.69 -12.37
N TYR A 67 8.45 14.02 -11.10
CA TYR A 67 9.78 14.35 -10.59
C TYR A 67 10.79 13.20 -10.81
N LEU A 68 10.41 11.97 -10.46
CA LEU A 68 11.27 10.79 -10.64
C LEU A 68 11.57 10.47 -12.10
N ASN A 69 10.63 10.76 -13.02
CA ASN A 69 10.79 10.44 -14.44
C ASN A 69 11.53 11.51 -15.24
N PHE A 70 11.23 12.79 -14.99
CA PHE A 70 11.65 13.90 -15.86
C PHE A 70 12.75 14.79 -15.27
N PHE A 71 12.94 14.78 -13.94
CA PHE A 71 13.91 15.67 -13.29
C PHE A 71 15.08 14.89 -12.70
N LYS A 72 14.81 14.11 -11.66
CA LYS A 72 15.84 13.33 -10.96
C LYS A 72 15.19 12.13 -10.30
N LEU A 73 15.66 10.94 -10.66
CA LEU A 73 15.35 9.73 -9.92
C LEU A 73 16.15 9.74 -8.62
N ASP A 74 15.56 10.31 -7.57
CA ASP A 74 16.15 10.38 -6.24
C ASP A 74 15.59 9.25 -5.37
N TYR A 75 16.35 8.16 -5.25
CA TYR A 75 15.96 6.98 -4.49
C TYR A 75 15.66 7.31 -3.01
N GLY A 76 16.49 8.15 -2.38
CA GLY A 76 16.32 8.52 -0.98
C GLY A 76 15.04 9.31 -0.73
N LEU A 77 14.67 10.21 -1.65
CA LEU A 77 13.38 10.89 -1.59
C LEU A 77 12.21 9.93 -1.83
N ASN A 78 12.30 9.07 -2.84
CA ASN A 78 11.28 8.06 -3.14
C ASN A 78 11.00 7.17 -1.92
N MET A 79 12.06 6.69 -1.25
CA MET A 79 11.95 5.88 -0.05
C MET A 79 11.20 6.62 1.07
N LYS A 80 11.54 7.89 1.33
CA LYS A 80 10.84 8.72 2.34
C LYS A 80 9.35 8.90 2.01
N VAL A 81 9.03 9.17 0.74
CA VAL A 81 7.64 9.35 0.29
C VAL A 81 6.85 8.05 0.46
N CYS A 82 7.37 6.92 -0.02
CA CYS A 82 6.74 5.60 0.14
C CYS A 82 6.57 5.22 1.62
N LEU A 83 7.62 5.37 2.43
CA LEU A 83 7.58 5.07 3.87
C LEU A 83 6.55 5.94 4.60
N SER A 84 6.47 7.23 4.27
CA SER A 84 5.50 8.14 4.89
C SER A 84 4.04 7.71 4.61
N MET A 85 3.72 7.34 3.38
CA MET A 85 2.40 6.82 3.00
C MET A 85 2.12 5.45 3.64
N GLY A 86 3.14 4.60 3.78
CA GLY A 86 3.06 3.31 4.45
C GLY A 86 2.75 3.46 5.95
N VAL A 87 3.51 4.30 6.65
CA VAL A 87 3.31 4.59 8.08
C VAL A 87 1.94 5.21 8.34
N ALA A 88 1.50 6.15 7.50
CA ALA A 88 0.16 6.72 7.63
C ALA A 88 -0.93 5.64 7.54
N GLN A 89 -0.80 4.68 6.63
CA GLN A 89 -1.72 3.54 6.53
C GLN A 89 -1.62 2.60 7.74
N LEU A 90 -0.42 2.37 8.29
CA LEU A 90 -0.20 1.61 9.51
C LEU A 90 -0.79 2.27 10.76
N VAL A 91 -1.14 3.56 10.72
CA VAL A 91 -1.89 4.25 11.78
C VAL A 91 -3.40 4.16 11.54
N ILE A 92 -3.83 4.41 10.30
CA ILE A 92 -5.25 4.47 9.94
C ILE A 92 -5.94 3.11 10.13
N TRP A 93 -5.35 2.02 9.62
CA TRP A 93 -5.98 0.70 9.65
C TRP A 93 -6.19 0.15 11.07
N PRO A 94 -5.20 0.20 11.98
CA PRO A 94 -5.41 -0.16 13.38
C PRO A 94 -6.45 0.70 14.07
N SER A 95 -6.43 2.02 13.83
CA SER A 95 -7.42 2.93 14.40
C SER A 95 -8.85 2.53 14.00
N TRP A 96 -9.03 2.16 12.74
CA TRP A 96 -10.30 1.62 12.24
C TRP A 96 -10.65 0.26 12.84
N ALA A 97 -9.67 -0.65 12.95
CA ALA A 97 -9.85 -1.99 13.53
C ALA A 97 -10.26 -1.94 15.01
N CYS A 98 -9.71 -0.99 15.77
CA CYS A 98 -10.07 -0.71 17.16
C CYS A 98 -11.48 -0.12 17.27
N SER A 99 -11.84 0.79 16.38
CA SER A 99 -13.12 1.52 16.42
C SER A 99 -14.30 0.69 15.91
N THR A 100 -14.05 -0.43 15.22
CA THR A 100 -15.11 -1.23 14.58
C THR A 100 -15.16 -2.67 15.10
N HIS A 101 -16.38 -3.20 15.21
CA HIS A 101 -16.63 -4.61 15.54
C HIS A 101 -16.75 -5.48 14.28
N HIS A 102 -15.96 -5.19 13.24
CA HIS A 102 -16.01 -5.94 11.99
C HIS A 102 -15.59 -7.41 12.21
N PRO A 103 -16.35 -8.42 11.73
CA PRO A 103 -16.05 -9.83 12.00
C PRO A 103 -14.67 -10.26 11.47
N SER A 104 -14.24 -9.69 10.35
CA SER A 104 -12.93 -10.01 9.72
C SER A 104 -11.77 -9.12 10.18
N ARG A 105 -11.90 -8.37 11.29
CA ARG A 105 -10.83 -7.48 11.77
C ARG A 105 -9.53 -8.20 12.15
N TRP A 106 -9.60 -9.50 12.47
CA TRP A 106 -8.40 -10.31 12.76
C TRP A 106 -7.47 -10.41 11.54
N LYS A 107 -8.04 -10.52 10.33
CA LYS A 107 -7.27 -10.53 9.07
C LYS A 107 -6.52 -9.22 8.90
N LEU A 108 -7.18 -8.11 9.20
CA LEU A 108 -6.59 -6.78 9.17
C LEU A 108 -5.44 -6.64 10.17
N TRP A 109 -5.61 -7.12 11.41
CA TRP A 109 -4.54 -7.10 12.41
C TRP A 109 -3.31 -7.88 11.97
N VAL A 110 -3.49 -9.08 11.40
CA VAL A 110 -2.39 -9.86 10.84
C VAL A 110 -1.70 -9.11 9.69
N VAL A 111 -2.47 -8.46 8.81
CA VAL A 111 -1.91 -7.63 7.73
C VAL A 111 -1.12 -6.44 8.26
N VAL A 112 -1.65 -5.71 9.25
CA VAL A 112 -0.97 -4.56 9.86
C VAL A 112 0.35 -5.00 10.51
N VAL A 113 0.32 -6.01 11.37
CA VAL A 113 1.52 -6.49 12.07
C VAL A 113 2.53 -7.02 11.08
N GLY A 114 2.09 -7.83 10.11
CA GLY A 114 2.96 -8.34 9.05
C GLY A 114 3.57 -7.23 8.19
N ALA A 115 2.79 -6.20 7.83
CA ALA A 115 3.29 -5.05 7.07
C ALA A 115 4.28 -4.21 7.88
N ALA A 116 4.06 -4.03 9.18
CA ALA A 116 5.01 -3.35 10.06
C ALA A 116 6.33 -4.13 10.15
N LEU A 117 6.27 -5.45 10.30
CA LEU A 117 7.46 -6.32 10.29
C LEU A 117 8.19 -6.27 8.93
N ALA A 118 7.46 -6.25 7.82
CA ALA A 118 8.04 -6.09 6.49
C ALA A 118 8.76 -4.74 6.39
N VAL A 119 8.14 -3.63 6.78
CA VAL A 119 8.80 -2.32 6.81
C VAL A 119 10.07 -2.33 7.67
N LEU A 120 10.07 -3.02 8.81
CA LEU A 120 11.27 -3.15 9.64
C LEU A 120 12.39 -3.94 8.95
N LEU A 121 12.06 -4.98 8.18
CA LEU A 121 13.04 -5.70 7.35
C LEU A 121 13.68 -4.76 6.33
N GLU A 122 12.86 -4.02 5.59
CA GLU A 122 13.32 -3.05 4.59
C GLU A 122 14.19 -1.94 5.24
N MET A 123 13.86 -1.50 6.45
CA MET A 123 14.67 -0.50 7.18
C MET A 123 15.98 -1.05 7.74
N TYR A 124 16.02 -2.33 8.13
CA TYR A 124 17.23 -2.96 8.67
C TYR A 124 18.25 -3.28 7.57
N ASP A 125 17.80 -3.49 6.33
CA ASP A 125 18.60 -3.56 5.09
C ASP A 125 19.89 -4.40 5.23
N PHE A 126 19.74 -5.62 5.72
CA PHE A 126 20.88 -6.51 5.96
C PHE A 126 21.42 -7.12 4.65
N PRO A 127 22.75 -7.34 4.56
CA PRO A 127 23.38 -7.89 3.36
C PRO A 127 22.96 -9.35 3.12
N PRO A 128 22.98 -9.83 1.86
CA PRO A 128 22.47 -11.16 1.52
C PRO A 128 23.19 -12.27 2.29
N TYR A 129 22.41 -13.10 2.98
CA TYR A 129 22.91 -14.29 3.63
C TYR A 129 23.35 -15.30 2.56
N TRP A 130 24.65 -15.62 2.57
CA TRP A 130 25.30 -16.51 1.60
C TRP A 130 25.12 -16.10 0.13
N GLY A 131 24.83 -14.82 -0.13
CA GLY A 131 24.58 -14.32 -1.48
C GLY A 131 23.22 -14.68 -2.08
N TYR A 132 22.31 -15.29 -1.30
CA TYR A 132 21.00 -15.74 -1.82
C TYR A 132 19.81 -14.91 -1.33
N VAL A 133 19.76 -14.58 -0.03
CA VAL A 133 18.57 -13.96 0.58
C VAL A 133 18.99 -12.75 1.41
N ASP A 134 18.54 -11.56 1.01
CA ASP A 134 18.69 -10.31 1.75
C ASP A 134 17.37 -9.86 2.39
N ALA A 135 17.40 -8.71 3.05
CA ALA A 135 16.22 -8.08 3.64
C ALA A 135 15.09 -7.87 2.63
N HIS A 136 15.46 -7.42 1.43
CA HIS A 136 14.50 -7.08 0.37
C HIS A 136 13.80 -8.32 -0.18
N ALA A 137 14.51 -9.44 -0.35
CA ALA A 137 13.94 -10.73 -0.73
C ALA A 137 12.95 -11.24 0.32
N LEU A 138 13.27 -11.12 1.61
CA LEU A 138 12.34 -11.47 2.69
C LEU A 138 11.12 -10.55 2.71
N TRP A 139 11.30 -9.26 2.42
CA TRP A 139 10.20 -8.30 2.27
C TRP A 139 9.23 -8.74 1.16
N HIS A 140 9.74 -9.08 -0.03
CA HIS A 140 8.92 -9.61 -1.12
C HIS A 140 8.21 -10.90 -0.73
N ALA A 141 8.92 -11.84 -0.11
CA ALA A 141 8.34 -13.11 0.32
C ALA A 141 7.22 -12.93 1.36
N ALA A 142 7.40 -12.01 2.31
CA ALA A 142 6.41 -11.71 3.35
C ALA A 142 5.16 -11.04 2.76
N THR A 143 5.31 -10.17 1.77
CA THR A 143 4.17 -9.42 1.19
C THR A 143 3.22 -10.28 0.36
N VAL A 144 3.65 -11.44 -0.16
CA VAL A 144 2.79 -12.36 -0.92
C VAL A 144 1.61 -12.92 -0.10
N PRO A 145 1.82 -13.64 1.03
CA PRO A 145 0.71 -14.14 1.84
C PRO A 145 -0.09 -13.01 2.49
N LEU A 146 0.56 -11.88 2.81
CA LEU A 146 -0.13 -10.69 3.33
C LEU A 146 -1.09 -10.09 2.29
N ALA A 147 -0.70 -10.04 1.01
CA ALA A 147 -1.56 -9.54 -0.07
C ALA A 147 -2.78 -10.45 -0.27
N TYR A 148 -2.63 -11.77 -0.17
CA TYR A 148 -3.75 -12.70 -0.21
C TYR A 148 -4.72 -12.45 0.96
N LEU A 149 -4.20 -12.33 2.19
CA LEU A 149 -5.01 -12.09 3.37
C LEU A 149 -5.71 -10.72 3.32
N TRP A 150 -5.00 -9.70 2.80
CA TRP A 150 -5.56 -8.37 2.53
C TRP A 150 -6.76 -8.45 1.59
N TRP A 151 -6.63 -9.15 0.47
CA TRP A 151 -7.73 -9.32 -0.48
C TRP A 151 -8.92 -10.08 0.14
N SER A 152 -8.63 -11.09 0.96
CA SER A 152 -9.64 -11.81 1.74
C SER A 152 -10.40 -10.89 2.69
N PHE A 153 -9.71 -9.96 3.36
CA PHE A 153 -10.36 -8.94 4.19
C PHE A 153 -11.22 -7.97 3.36
N VAL A 154 -10.69 -7.46 2.24
CA VAL A 154 -11.41 -6.53 1.36
C VAL A 154 -12.71 -7.14 0.84
N ARG A 155 -12.69 -8.41 0.44
CA ARG A 155 -13.89 -9.14 0.01
C ARG A 155 -14.93 -9.21 1.15
N ASP A 156 -14.51 -9.66 2.33
CA ASP A 156 -15.43 -9.77 3.47
C ASP A 156 -16.03 -8.41 3.87
N ASP A 157 -15.22 -7.34 3.81
CA ASP A 157 -15.69 -5.98 4.09
C ASP A 157 -16.72 -5.51 3.07
N ALA A 158 -16.52 -5.81 1.78
CA ALA A 158 -17.48 -5.51 0.73
C ALA A 158 -18.82 -6.24 0.94
N GLU A 159 -18.77 -7.53 1.29
CA GLU A 159 -19.96 -8.35 1.59
C GLU A 159 -20.70 -7.82 2.83
N PHE A 160 -19.96 -7.50 3.91
CA PHE A 160 -20.52 -6.93 5.13
C PHE A 160 -21.22 -5.60 4.87
N ARG A 161 -20.60 -4.69 4.10
CA ARG A 161 -21.21 -3.40 3.77
C ARG A 161 -22.45 -3.57 2.92
N THR A 162 -22.39 -4.41 1.89
CA THR A 162 -23.52 -4.66 0.98
C THR A 162 -24.72 -5.23 1.74
N SER A 163 -24.50 -6.24 2.59
CA SER A 163 -25.58 -6.81 3.41
C SER A 163 -26.16 -5.79 4.40
N SER A 164 -25.34 -4.94 5.00
CA SER A 164 -25.81 -3.88 5.91
C SER A 164 -26.68 -2.83 5.20
N LEU A 165 -26.40 -2.52 3.94
CA LEU A 165 -27.20 -1.61 3.13
C LEU A 165 -28.53 -2.24 2.74
N LEU A 166 -28.52 -3.50 2.29
CA LEU A 166 -29.74 -4.22 1.92
C LEU A 166 -30.70 -4.40 3.10
N LYS A 167 -30.18 -4.61 4.32
CA LYS A 167 -30.99 -4.67 5.54
C LYS A 167 -31.65 -3.35 5.92
N LYS A 168 -31.12 -2.20 5.49
CA LYS A 168 -31.69 -0.87 5.76
C LYS A 168 -32.77 -0.45 4.76
N VAL A 169 -32.84 -1.12 3.61
CA VAL A 169 -33.81 -0.83 2.54
C VAL A 169 -35.08 -1.68 2.69
N LYS A 170 -35.04 -2.75 3.48
CA LYS A 170 -36.20 -3.54 3.90
C LYS A 170 -36.78 -2.99 5.19
#